data_AF-A0A370B1I0-F1
#
_entry.id   AF-A0A370B1I0-F1
#
_cell.length_a   1.000
_cell.length_b   1.000
_cell.length_c   1.000
_cell.angle_alpha   90.00
_cell.angle_beta   90.00
_cell.angle_gamma   90.00
#
_symmetry.space_group_name_H-M   'P 1'
#
loop_
_entity.id
_entity.type
_entity.pdbx_description
1 polymer ?
#
loop_
_entity_poly.entity_id
_entity_poly.type
_entity_poly.pdbx_seq_one_letter_code
_entity_poly.pdbx_strand_id
1 'polypeptide(L)' 'MTAWDADAPVRVVMGDCFRCDRGGLQVGRVGELLGPYGETPLYACGACTERLVTMHQQSRETPVRPYIAARADPR' A
#
# COMPACT_ATOMS: atom_id res chain seq x y z
N MET A 1 22.86 5.79 -42.66
CA MET A 1 21.66 6.31 -41.98
C MET A 1 21.36 5.39 -40.81
N THR A 2 21.58 5.87 -39.59
CA THR A 2 21.51 5.10 -38.34
C THR A 2 20.06 4.91 -37.91
N ALA A 3 19.58 3.66 -37.99
CA ALA A 3 18.33 3.23 -37.37
C ALA A 3 18.58 3.00 -35.87
N TRP A 4 18.55 4.09 -35.11
CA TRP A 4 18.42 4.06 -33.65
C TRP A 4 17.03 4.59 -33.34
N ASP A 5 16.00 3.77 -33.59
CA ASP A 5 14.72 3.90 -32.90
C ASP A 5 14.99 3.62 -31.43
N ALA A 6 15.48 4.65 -30.74
CA ALA A 6 15.56 4.68 -29.30
C ALA A 6 14.13 4.48 -28.82
N ASP A 7 13.88 3.28 -28.29
CA ASP A 7 12.79 2.93 -27.39
C ASP A 7 12.59 4.12 -26.44
N ALA A 8 11.68 5.02 -26.81
CA ALA A 8 11.36 6.16 -25.97
C ALA A 8 10.92 5.54 -24.66
N PRO A 9 11.59 5.82 -23.52
CA PRO A 9 11.29 5.12 -22.29
C PRO A 9 9.81 5.35 -22.03
N VAL A 10 9.01 4.29 -22.18
CA VAL A 10 7.60 4.32 -21.78
C VAL A 10 7.68 4.73 -20.33
N ARG A 11 7.31 5.98 -20.04
CA ARG A 11 7.22 6.46 -18.68
C ARG A 11 6.08 5.66 -18.09
N VAL A 12 6.41 4.51 -17.53
CA VAL A 12 5.52 3.75 -16.66
C VAL A 12 5.23 4.73 -15.55
N VAL A 13 4.05 5.35 -15.61
CA VAL A 13 3.54 6.18 -14.52
C VAL A 13 3.26 5.17 -13.42
N MET A 14 4.29 4.93 -12.62
CA MET A 14 4.21 4.19 -11.38
C MET A 14 3.08 4.86 -10.58
N GLY A 15 2.06 4.08 -10.22
CA GLY A 15 0.83 4.59 -9.62
C GLY A 15 1.12 5.41 -8.35
N ASP A 16 0.16 6.23 -7.93
CA ASP A 16 0.37 7.03 -6.73
C ASP A 16 0.47 6.16 -5.48
N CYS A 17 1.26 6.62 -4.52
CA CYS A 17 1.31 5.97 -3.22
C CYS A 17 -0.06 6.11 -2.55
N PHE A 18 -0.75 5.01 -2.28
CA PHE A 18 -2.10 5.04 -1.69
C PHE A 18 -2.16 5.72 -0.30
N ARG A 19 -1.00 5.91 0.36
CA ARG A 19 -0.89 6.48 1.71
C ARG A 19 -0.45 7.95 1.70
N CYS A 20 0.21 8.44 0.65
CA CYS A 20 0.70 9.82 0.62
C CYS A 20 0.72 10.38 -0.81
N ASP A 21 0.46 11.68 -0.94
CA ASP A 21 0.37 12.36 -2.25
C ASP A 21 1.73 12.72 -2.85
N ARG A 22 2.79 11.99 -2.49
CA ARG A 22 4.13 12.24 -3.05
C ARG A 22 4.22 11.61 -4.44
N GLY A 23 3.93 12.42 -5.45
CA GLY A 23 4.11 12.05 -6.85
C GLY A 23 5.59 11.91 -7.24
N GLY A 24 5.86 11.14 -8.29
CA GLY A 24 7.20 10.99 -8.87
C GLY A 24 8.16 10.08 -8.07
N LEU A 25 7.68 9.44 -7.00
CA LEU A 25 8.44 8.43 -6.27
C LEU A 25 8.30 7.05 -6.92
N GLN A 26 9.34 6.25 -6.83
CA GLN A 26 9.24 4.83 -7.16
C GLN A 26 8.31 4.15 -6.15
N VAL A 27 7.22 3.58 -6.65
CA VAL A 27 6.28 2.79 -5.84
C VAL A 27 6.39 1.31 -6.18
N GLY A 28 6.13 0.47 -5.18
CA GLY A 28 6.01 -0.98 -5.33
C GLY A 28 4.59 -1.42 -5.03
N ARG A 29 4.15 -2.52 -5.65
CA ARG A 29 2.87 -3.16 -5.33
C ARG A 29 2.98 -3.78 -3.93
N VAL A 30 2.09 -3.40 -3.02
CA VAL A 30 2.09 -3.90 -1.63
C VAL A 30 0.93 -4.84 -1.32
N GLY A 31 -0.06 -4.90 -2.21
CA GLY A 31 -1.21 -5.76 -2.05
C GLY A 31 -2.32 -5.43 -3.04
N GLU A 32 -3.52 -5.90 -2.74
CA GLU A 32 -4.72 -5.73 -3.53
C GLU A 32 -5.90 -5.46 -2.59
N LEU A 33 -6.80 -4.56 -2.99
CA LEU A 33 -8.11 -4.41 -2.38
C LEU A 33 -9.13 -5.22 -3.18
N LEU A 34 -9.85 -6.08 -2.48
CA LEU A 34 -11.00 -6.79 -3.03
C LEU A 34 -12.23 -5.89 -2.91
N GLY A 35 -12.69 -5.36 -4.04
CA GLY A 35 -13.91 -4.58 -4.13
C GLY A 35 -15.04 -5.34 -4.85
N PRO A 36 -16.26 -4.79 -4.86
CA PRO A 36 -17.40 -5.36 -5.58
C PRO A 36 -17.20 -5.44 -7.10
N TYR A 37 -16.21 -4.70 -7.63
CA TYR A 37 -15.86 -4.63 -9.05
C TYR A 37 -14.55 -5.33 -9.40
N GLY A 38 -13.95 -6.08 -8.45
CA GLY A 38 -12.73 -6.84 -8.66
C GLY A 38 -11.53 -6.36 -7.83
N GLU A 39 -10.35 -6.86 -8.21
CA GLU A 39 -9.08 -6.61 -7.53
C GLU A 39 -8.49 -5.27 -7.94
N THR A 40 -8.33 -4.36 -6.98
CA THR A 40 -7.65 -3.08 -7.18
C THR A 40 -6.26 -3.14 -6.57
N PRO A 41 -5.17 -3.13 -7.36
CA PRO A 41 -3.82 -3.19 -6.83
C PRO A 41 -3.47 -1.94 -6.01
N LEU A 42 -2.80 -2.14 -4.88
CA LEU A 42 -2.29 -1.08 -4.02
C LEU A 42 -0.79 -0.89 -4.23
N TYR A 43 -0.39 0.37 -4.37
CA TYR A 43 1.00 0.77 -4.55
C TYR A 43 1.46 1.71 -3.44
N ALA A 44 2.68 1.53 -2.92
CA ALA A 44 3.24 2.40 -1.90
C ALA A 44 4.70 2.77 -2.20
N CYS A 45 5.09 3.98 -1.82
CA CYS A 45 6.49 4.40 -1.86
C CYS A 45 7.30 3.71 -0.75
N GLY A 46 8.61 3.63 -0.91
CA GLY A 46 9.50 2.94 0.05
C GLY A 46 9.30 3.37 1.51
N ALA A 47 9.22 4.68 1.77
CA ALA A 47 9.00 5.21 3.11
C ALA A 47 7.65 4.78 3.73
N CYS A 48 6.59 4.69 2.92
CA CYS A 48 5.30 4.22 3.39
C CYS A 48 5.29 2.70 3.61
N THR A 49 5.99 1.94 2.77
CA THR A 49 6.16 0.49 2.93
C THR A 49 6.89 0.16 4.22
N GLU A 50 8.01 0.81 4.51
CA GLU A 50 8.75 0.63 5.77
C GLU A 50 7.86 0.89 6.98
N ARG A 51 7.08 1.99 6.95
CA ARG A 51 6.16 2.32 8.04
C ARG A 51 5.05 1.27 8.20
N LEU A 52 4.55 0.69 7.12
CA LEU A 52 3.56 -0.40 7.17
C LEU A 52 4.16 -1.66 7.80
N VAL A 53 5.41 -2.01 7.45
CA VAL A 53 6.11 -3.16 8.03
C VAL A 53 6.30 -2.97 9.55
N THR A 54 6.74 -1.78 9.98
CA THR A 54 6.88 -1.47 11.42
C THR A 54 5.55 -1.60 12.15
N MET A 55 4.46 -1.05 11.60
CA MET A 55 3.12 -1.16 12.20
C MET A 55 2.68 -2.63 12.30
N HIS A 56 2.94 -3.44 11.26
CA HIS A 56 2.63 -4.86 11.29
C HIS A 56 3.39 -5.59 12.40
N GLN A 57 4.70 -5.34 12.53
CA GLN A 57 5.52 -5.93 13.60
C GLN A 57 5.01 -5.55 14.99
N GLN A 58 4.75 -4.26 15.21
CA GLN A 58 4.20 -3.75 16.49
C GLN A 58 2.86 -4.41 16.85
N SER A 59 1.97 -4.59 15.86
CA SER A 59 0.67 -5.23 16.08
C SER A 59 0.78 -6.72 16.49
N ARG A 60 1.89 -7.38 16.13
CA ARG A 60 2.16 -8.78 16.50
C ARG A 60 2.82 -8.90 17.87
N GLU A 61 3.68 -7.95 18.22
CA GLU A 61 4.39 -7.94 19.52
C GLU A 61 3.50 -7.46 20.66
N THR A 62 2.63 -6.49 20.39
CA THR A 62 1.63 -6.01 21.35
C THR A 62 0.26 -6.16 20.71
N PRO A 63 -0.38 -7.33 20.81
CA PRO A 63 -1.74 -7.47 20.33
C PRO A 63 -2.58 -6.46 21.11
N VAL A 64 -2.99 -5.37 20.44
CA VAL A 64 -3.94 -4.42 20.98
C VAL A 64 -5.18 -5.24 21.28
N ARG A 65 -5.39 -5.60 22.55
CA ARG A 65 -6.64 -6.24 22.99
C ARG A 65 -7.74 -5.30 22.51
N PRO A 66 -8.62 -5.73 21.59
CA PRO A 66 -9.79 -4.92 21.26
C PRO A 66 -10.53 -4.74 22.58
N TYR A 67 -10.70 -3.48 23.00
CA TYR A 67 -11.46 -3.12 24.19
C TYR A 67 -12.97 -3.31 23.93
N ILE A 68 -13.35 -4.41 23.27
CA ILE A 68 -14.73 -4.88 23.20
C ILE A 68 -14.97 -5.65 24.49
N ALA A 69 -14.89 -4.94 25.62
CA ALA A 69 -15.52 -5.40 26.84
C ALA A 69 -17.02 -5.40 26.54
N ALA A 70 -17.58 -6.61 26.54
CA ALA A 70 -19.01 -6.85 26.44
C ALA A 70 -19.77 -5.80 27.25
N ARG A 71 -20.71 -5.09 26.60
CA ARG A 71 -21.92 -4.68 27.31
C ARG A 71 -22.64 -5.98 27.68
N ALA A 72 -22.22 -6.58 28.79
CA ALA A 72 -23.04 -7.52 29.52
C ALA A 72 -24.25 -6.72 29.98
N ASP A 73 -25.36 -6.91 29.27
CA ASP A 73 -26.69 -6.47 29.68
C ASP A 73 -27.01 -7.12 31.03
N PRO A 74 -27.30 -6.35 32.10
CA PRO A 74 -27.77 -6.92 33.35
C PRO A 74 -29.29 -7.09 33.24
N ARG A 75 -29.76 -8.26 32.79
CA ARG A 75 -31.14 -8.70 33.00
C ARG A 75 -31.18 -10.18 33.34
#